data_AF-B0CDZ7-F1
#
_entry.id   AF-B0CDZ7-F1
#
_cell.length_a   1.000
_cell.length_b   1.000
_cell.length_c   1.000
_cell.angle_alpha   90.00
_cell.angle_beta   90.00
_cell.angle_gamma   90.00
#
_symmetry.space_group_name_H-M   'P 1'
#
loop_
_entity.id
_entity.type
_entity.pdbx_description
1 polymer ?
#
loop_
_entity_poly.entity_id
_entity_poly.type
_entity_poly.pdbx_seq_one_letter_code
_entity_poly.pdbx_strand_id
1 'polypeptide(L)'
;MGIRLRPGTQINEQKLLGNLSTGSNKLDLKDRINSFCFLNQAVAESLECLRSQPRTVSTAAKWLGITPRTLQRLITSQTGQPPRFWLQLARVRQAALALKTSTPLKDIAHIHGYSDQSHMSREIKHWFGVSPSNLTPEQYDRLMDSGYS
;
A
#
# COMPACT_ATOMS: atom_id res chain seq x y z
N MET A 1 16.06 12.71 -5.46
CA MET A 1 14.83 11.90 -5.64
C MET A 1 15.12 10.50 -5.10
N GLY A 2 14.56 10.13 -3.94
CA GLY A 2 14.73 8.79 -3.36
C GLY A 2 13.78 7.79 -4.02
N ILE A 3 14.25 6.58 -4.32
CA ILE A 3 13.42 5.51 -4.90
C ILE A 3 12.65 4.84 -3.75
N ARG A 4 11.31 4.79 -3.87
CA ARG A 4 10.45 4.06 -2.94
C ARG A 4 10.26 2.64 -3.45
N LEU A 5 10.69 1.66 -2.66
CA LEU A 5 10.51 0.24 -2.97
C LEU A 5 9.15 -0.27 -2.47
N ARG A 6 8.67 -1.32 -3.13
CA ARG A 6 7.52 -2.10 -2.67
C ARG A 6 7.83 -2.65 -1.27
N PRO A 7 6.91 -2.58 -0.29
CA PRO A 7 7.08 -3.30 0.96
C PRO A 7 7.17 -4.80 0.68
N GLY A 8 8.08 -5.50 1.35
CA GLY A 8 8.39 -6.89 1.01
C GLY A 8 9.42 -7.05 -0.10
N THR A 9 9.85 -5.96 -0.73
CA THR A 9 10.98 -6.01 -1.65
C THR A 9 12.25 -6.38 -0.88
N GLN A 10 12.81 -7.52 -1.26
CA GLN A 10 14.15 -7.90 -0.84
C GLN A 10 15.15 -7.44 -1.89
N ILE A 11 16.22 -6.81 -1.43
CA ILE A 11 17.33 -6.37 -2.28
C ILE A 11 18.41 -7.45 -2.23
N ASN A 12 18.83 -7.97 -3.37
CA ASN A 12 20.05 -8.79 -3.42
C ASN A 12 21.28 -7.87 -3.34
N GLU A 13 21.68 -7.55 -2.11
CA GLU A 13 22.73 -6.57 -1.80
C GLU A 13 24.07 -6.91 -2.45
N GLN A 14 24.48 -8.18 -2.47
CA GLN A 14 25.75 -8.61 -3.07
C GLN A 14 25.81 -8.35 -4.59
N LYS A 15 24.72 -8.65 -5.31
CA LYS A 15 24.65 -8.40 -6.76
C LYS A 15 24.51 -6.91 -7.08
N LEU A 16 23.87 -6.14 -6.19
CA LEU A 16 23.71 -4.70 -6.35
C LEU A 16 25.05 -3.97 -6.16
N LEU A 17 25.80 -4.29 -5.09
CA LEU A 17 27.12 -3.72 -4.81
C LEU A 17 28.13 -4.09 -5.90
N GLY A 18 28.11 -5.33 -6.40
CA GLY A 18 29.00 -5.78 -7.47
C GLY A 18 28.83 -5.02 -8.79
N ASN A 19 27.63 -4.50 -9.09
CA ASN A 19 27.36 -3.72 -10.29
C ASN A 19 27.64 -2.21 -10.12
N LEU A 20 27.66 -1.67 -8.90
CA LEU A 20 27.89 -0.23 -8.65
C LEU A 20 29.35 0.18 -8.95
N SER A 21 30.26 -0.79 -8.95
CA SER A 21 31.69 -0.61 -9.24
C SER A 21 32.01 -0.49 -10.73
N THR A 22 31.06 -0.82 -11.62
CA THR A 22 31.24 -0.80 -13.08
C THR A 22 30.45 0.38 -13.66
N GLY A 23 31.14 1.24 -14.42
CA GLY A 23 30.71 2.59 -14.84
C GLY A 23 29.27 2.75 -15.38
N SER A 24 28.76 3.95 -15.15
CA SER A 24 27.37 4.40 -15.01
C SER A 24 26.53 4.68 -16.28
N ASN A 25 25.20 4.57 -16.15
CA ASN A 25 24.26 5.54 -16.75
C ASN A 25 23.12 5.91 -15.75
N LYS A 26 22.55 7.11 -15.83
CA LYS A 26 21.60 7.65 -14.83
C LYS A 26 20.16 7.14 -15.01
N LEU A 27 19.82 6.66 -16.22
CA LEU A 27 18.56 5.92 -16.50
C LEU A 27 18.60 4.48 -15.95
N ASP A 28 19.79 3.91 -15.76
CA ASP A 28 20.06 2.50 -15.43
C ASP A 28 19.83 2.17 -13.94
N LEU A 29 19.77 3.17 -13.05
CA LEU A 29 19.66 2.93 -11.61
C LEU A 29 18.30 2.36 -11.21
N LYS A 30 17.19 2.85 -11.80
CA LYS A 30 15.85 2.31 -11.52
C LYS A 30 15.72 0.88 -12.03
N ASP A 31 16.20 0.61 -13.25
CA ASP A 31 16.12 -0.71 -13.87
C ASP A 31 17.00 -1.74 -13.14
N ARG A 32 18.17 -1.33 -12.65
CA ARG A 32 19.02 -2.18 -11.81
C ARG A 32 18.38 -2.46 -10.46
N ILE A 33 17.88 -1.44 -9.78
CA ILE A 33 17.18 -1.63 -8.50
C ILE A 33 16.00 -2.58 -8.71
N ASN A 34 15.18 -2.38 -9.75
CA ASN A 34 14.07 -3.30 -10.08
C ASN A 34 14.55 -4.72 -10.41
N SER A 35 15.68 -4.89 -11.11
CA SER A 35 16.26 -6.19 -11.47
C SER A 35 16.81 -6.98 -10.28
N PHE A 36 17.11 -6.30 -9.17
CA PHE A 36 17.63 -6.91 -7.93
C PHE A 36 16.62 -6.87 -6.78
N CYS A 37 15.42 -6.33 -7.03
CA CYS A 37 14.31 -6.24 -6.09
C CYS A 37 13.30 -7.34 -6.41
N PHE A 38 13.30 -8.40 -5.60
CA PHE A 38 12.34 -9.49 -5.76
C PHE A 38 11.22 -9.32 -4.74
N LEU A 39 9.97 -9.35 -5.21
CA LEU A 39 8.79 -9.49 -4.35
C LEU A 39 8.39 -10.96 -4.38
N ASN A 40 8.29 -11.60 -3.22
CA ASN A 40 7.77 -12.96 -3.15
C ASN A 40 6.34 -12.98 -3.71
N GLN A 41 6.06 -13.86 -4.69
CA GLN A 41 4.77 -13.94 -5.38
C GLN A 41 3.59 -14.07 -4.40
N ALA A 42 3.74 -14.87 -3.33
CA ALA A 42 2.70 -15.03 -2.32
C ALA A 42 2.44 -13.73 -1.54
N VAL A 43 3.47 -12.90 -1.35
CA VAL A 43 3.33 -11.58 -0.71
C VAL A 43 2.63 -10.61 -1.66
N ALA A 44 2.98 -10.64 -2.95
CA ALA A 44 2.35 -9.83 -3.99
C ALA A 44 0.84 -10.10 -4.04
N GLU A 45 0.45 -11.37 -4.16
CA GLU A 45 -0.94 -11.81 -4.17
C GLU A 45 -1.67 -11.46 -2.87
N SER A 46 -1.01 -11.63 -1.73
CA SER A 46 -1.58 -11.27 -0.44
C SER A 46 -1.84 -9.77 -0.34
N LEU A 47 -0.91 -8.91 -0.78
CA LEU A 47 -1.08 -7.46 -0.79
C LEU A 47 -2.18 -7.04 -1.76
N GLU A 48 -2.27 -7.68 -2.92
CA GLU A 48 -3.32 -7.43 -3.91
C GLU A 48 -4.70 -7.81 -3.36
N CYS A 49 -4.80 -8.97 -2.70
CA CYS A 49 -6.02 -9.39 -2.04
C CYS A 49 -6.44 -8.42 -0.92
N LEU A 50 -5.51 -7.88 -0.15
CA LEU A 50 -5.83 -6.86 0.86
C LEU A 50 -6.26 -5.54 0.21
N ARG A 51 -5.71 -5.22 -0.98
CA ARG A 51 -6.07 -4.03 -1.76
C ARG A 51 -7.49 -4.08 -2.32
N SER A 52 -8.00 -5.27 -2.65
CA SER A 52 -9.39 -5.46 -3.09
C SER A 52 -10.44 -5.31 -1.98
N GLN A 53 -10.01 -4.88 -0.78
CA GLN A 53 -10.85 -4.51 0.36
C GLN A 53 -11.78 -5.61 0.88
N PRO A 54 -11.27 -6.80 1.19
CA PRO A 54 -12.02 -7.72 2.03
C PRO A 54 -12.31 -7.03 3.38
N ARG A 55 -13.55 -7.13 3.86
CA ARG A 55 -13.97 -6.45 5.10
C ARG A 55 -13.12 -6.83 6.32
N THR A 56 -12.48 -7.99 6.30
CA THR A 56 -11.64 -8.50 7.40
C THR A 56 -10.42 -9.26 6.87
N VAL A 57 -9.39 -9.37 7.72
CA VAL A 57 -8.21 -10.22 7.45
C VAL A 57 -8.61 -11.69 7.26
N SER A 58 -9.63 -12.15 7.97
CA SER A 58 -10.15 -13.51 7.83
C SER A 58 -10.79 -13.75 6.46
N THR A 59 -11.50 -12.75 5.92
CA THR A 59 -12.04 -12.80 4.57
C THR A 59 -10.92 -12.85 3.53
N ALA A 60 -9.89 -12.01 3.69
CA ALA A 60 -8.71 -12.03 2.81
C ALA A 60 -8.03 -13.41 2.81
N ALA A 61 -7.78 -13.96 4.00
CA ALA A 61 -7.16 -15.27 4.16
C ALA A 61 -8.00 -16.38 3.51
N LYS A 62 -9.33 -16.33 3.65
CA LYS A 62 -10.25 -17.26 2.99
C LYS A 62 -10.17 -17.17 1.46
N TRP A 63 -10.10 -15.96 0.90
CA TRP A 63 -9.95 -15.77 -0.55
C TRP A 63 -8.62 -16.31 -1.08
N LEU A 64 -7.56 -16.21 -0.28
CA LEU A 64 -6.22 -16.73 -0.59
C LEU A 64 -6.06 -18.23 -0.30
N GLY A 65 -7.08 -18.91 0.24
CA GLY A 65 -6.99 -20.34 0.60
C GLY A 65 -6.04 -20.64 1.77
N ILE A 66 -5.74 -19.66 2.64
CA ILE A 66 -4.83 -19.80 3.77
C ILE A 66 -5.47 -19.42 5.10
N THR A 67 -4.81 -19.75 6.20
CA THR A 67 -5.27 -19.31 7.53
C THR A 67 -4.92 -17.83 7.79
N PRO A 68 -5.69 -17.11 8.63
CA PRO A 68 -5.34 -15.75 9.04
C PRO A 68 -3.95 -15.64 9.69
N ARG A 69 -3.54 -16.68 10.43
CA ARG A 69 -2.20 -16.75 11.05
C ARG A 69 -1.09 -16.84 10.01
N THR A 70 -1.31 -17.62 8.94
CA THR A 70 -0.37 -17.72 7.82
C THR A 70 -0.23 -16.38 7.12
N LEU A 71 -1.37 -15.72 6.80
CA LEU A 71 -1.39 -14.40 6.16
C LEU A 71 -0.67 -13.35 7.03
N GLN A 72 -0.95 -13.33 8.33
CA GLN A 72 -0.30 -12.46 9.30
C GLN A 72 1.21 -12.62 9.28
N ARG A 73 1.70 -13.86 9.42
CA ARG A 73 3.14 -14.16 9.44
C ARG A 73 3.82 -13.76 8.13
N LEU A 74 3.22 -14.12 6.99
CA LEU A 74 3.78 -13.83 5.67
C LEU A 74 3.91 -12.32 5.44
N ILE A 75 2.83 -11.59 5.62
CA ILE A 75 2.80 -10.14 5.38
C ILE A 75 3.68 -9.38 6.37
N THR A 76 3.63 -9.73 7.66
CA THR A 76 4.42 -9.01 8.68
C THR A 76 5.91 -9.24 8.48
N SER A 77 6.35 -10.47 8.19
CA SER A 77 7.77 -10.77 8.02
C SER A 77 8.40 -10.10 6.81
N GLN A 78 7.59 -9.84 5.76
CA GLN A 78 8.09 -9.28 4.51
C GLN A 78 7.91 -7.76 4.48
N THR A 79 6.78 -7.24 4.94
CA THR A 79 6.46 -5.80 4.83
C THR A 79 6.75 -5.00 6.10
N GLY A 80 7.04 -5.67 7.22
CA GLY A 80 7.17 -5.05 8.54
C GLY A 80 5.84 -4.60 9.16
N GLN A 81 4.73 -4.69 8.42
CA GLN A 81 3.40 -4.27 8.87
C GLN A 81 2.39 -5.43 8.84
N PRO A 82 1.41 -5.47 9.77
CA PRO A 82 0.41 -6.53 9.80
C PRO A 82 -0.65 -6.37 8.68
N PRO A 83 -1.33 -7.43 8.22
CA PRO A 83 -2.42 -7.35 7.23
C PRO A 83 -3.49 -6.30 7.52
N ARG A 84 -3.83 -6.08 8.81
CA ARG A 84 -4.80 -5.04 9.21
C ARG A 84 -4.40 -3.64 8.78
N PHE A 85 -3.09 -3.34 8.81
CA PHE A 85 -2.55 -2.04 8.39
C PHE A 85 -2.81 -1.84 6.90
N TRP A 86 -2.55 -2.88 6.10
CA TRP A 86 -2.78 -2.86 4.66
C TRP A 86 -4.26 -2.71 4.29
N LEU A 87 -5.17 -3.37 5.03
CA LEU A 87 -6.62 -3.17 4.85
C LEU A 87 -7.04 -1.74 5.15
N GLN A 88 -6.60 -1.18 6.28
CA GLN A 88 -6.93 0.19 6.67
C GLN A 88 -6.38 1.18 5.65
N LEU A 89 -5.14 1.00 5.22
CA LEU A 89 -4.52 1.84 4.20
C LEU A 89 -5.27 1.78 2.86
N ALA A 90 -5.63 0.57 2.40
CA ALA A 90 -6.40 0.39 1.18
C ALA A 90 -7.76 1.08 1.27
N ARG A 91 -8.45 0.92 2.40
CA ARG A 91 -9.75 1.55 2.68
C ARG A 91 -9.67 3.07 2.64
N VAL A 92 -8.75 3.64 3.41
CA VAL A 92 -8.57 5.10 3.53
C VAL A 92 -8.18 5.70 2.18
N ARG A 93 -7.33 5.02 1.39
CA ARG A 93 -6.99 5.47 0.03
C ARG A 93 -8.19 5.55 -0.89
N GLN A 94 -9.05 4.54 -0.92
CA GLN A 94 -10.25 4.57 -1.77
C GLN A 94 -11.25 5.62 -1.30
N ALA A 95 -11.45 5.75 0.01
CA ALA A 95 -12.29 6.81 0.56
C ALA A 95 -11.77 8.20 0.20
N ALA A 96 -10.45 8.41 0.26
CA ALA A 96 -9.83 9.66 -0.17
C ALA A 96 -10.02 9.90 -1.68
N LEU A 97 -9.86 8.88 -2.53
CA LEU A 97 -10.14 8.99 -3.97
C LEU A 97 -11.58 9.41 -4.26
N ALA A 98 -12.54 8.84 -3.53
CA ALA A 98 -13.94 9.18 -3.66
C ALA A 98 -14.25 10.63 -3.26
N LEU A 99 -13.38 11.31 -2.50
CA LEU A 99 -13.56 12.75 -2.20
C LEU A 99 -13.44 13.64 -3.44
N LYS A 100 -12.86 13.13 -4.54
CA LYS A 100 -12.77 13.87 -5.81
C LYS A 100 -14.09 13.87 -6.59
N THR A 101 -15.07 13.06 -6.18
CA THR A 101 -16.39 13.03 -6.82
C THR A 101 -17.35 13.98 -6.10
N SER A 102 -18.50 14.27 -6.72
CA SER A 102 -19.57 15.05 -6.09
C SER A 102 -20.40 14.23 -5.08
N THR A 103 -19.90 13.08 -4.61
CA THR A 103 -20.61 12.21 -3.68
C THR A 103 -20.61 12.82 -2.27
N PRO A 104 -21.75 12.89 -1.56
CA PRO A 104 -21.79 13.38 -0.19
C PRO A 104 -20.88 12.58 0.75
N LEU A 105 -20.17 13.27 1.67
CA LEU A 105 -19.19 12.64 2.56
C LEU A 105 -19.77 11.51 3.44
N LYS A 106 -21.03 11.63 3.84
CA LYS A 106 -21.76 10.59 4.58
C LYS A 106 -21.92 9.31 3.76
N ASP A 107 -22.14 9.45 2.45
CA ASP A 107 -22.38 8.33 1.55
C ASP A 107 -21.05 7.67 1.20
N ILE A 108 -19.98 8.46 1.00
CA ILE A 108 -18.60 7.95 0.88
C ILE A 108 -18.23 7.12 2.12
N ALA A 109 -18.49 7.66 3.32
CA ALA A 109 -18.22 6.96 4.57
C ALA A 109 -18.95 5.61 4.61
N HIS A 110 -20.24 5.58 4.26
CA HIS A 110 -21.05 4.36 4.24
C HIS A 110 -20.56 3.35 3.20
N ILE A 111 -20.30 3.78 1.96
CA ILE A 111 -19.84 2.93 0.84
C ILE A 111 -18.53 2.23 1.20
N HIS A 112 -17.59 2.96 1.80
CA HIS A 112 -16.32 2.39 2.22
C HIS A 112 -16.40 1.70 3.59
N GLY A 113 -17.56 1.73 4.26
CA GLY A 113 -17.88 0.99 5.48
C GLY A 113 -17.36 1.60 6.79
N TYR A 114 -17.14 2.91 6.82
CA TYR A 114 -16.99 3.65 8.07
C TYR A 114 -18.34 3.73 8.80
N SER A 115 -18.29 3.86 10.12
CA SER A 115 -19.51 4.03 10.93
C SER A 115 -20.25 5.32 10.60
N ASP A 116 -19.50 6.37 10.29
CA ASP A 116 -19.99 7.71 10.01
C ASP A 116 -18.88 8.57 9.36
N GLN A 117 -19.25 9.75 8.88
CA GLN A 117 -18.34 10.72 8.28
C GLN A 117 -17.22 11.17 9.23
N SER A 118 -17.49 11.30 10.53
CA SER A 118 -16.50 11.76 11.51
C SER A 118 -15.41 10.71 11.73
N HIS A 119 -15.78 9.43 11.79
CA HIS A 119 -14.85 8.32 11.83
C HIS A 119 -13.97 8.28 10.57
N MET A 120 -14.56 8.38 9.38
CA MET A 120 -13.80 8.47 8.13
C MET A 120 -12.81 9.65 8.16
N SER A 121 -13.26 10.82 8.60
CA SER A 121 -12.44 12.03 8.65
C SER A 121 -11.26 11.91 9.63
N ARG A 122 -11.47 11.26 10.79
CA ARG A 122 -10.41 10.96 11.76
C ARG A 122 -9.37 10.01 11.18
N GLU A 123 -9.79 8.97 10.46
CA GLU A 123 -8.88 8.01 9.83
C GLU A 123 -8.07 8.67 8.71
N ILE A 124 -8.71 9.46 7.83
CA ILE A 124 -8.02 10.22 6.78
C ILE A 124 -6.97 11.17 7.39
N LYS A 125 -7.34 11.88 8.46
CA LYS A 125 -6.40 12.74 9.19
C LYS A 125 -5.27 11.97 9.85
N HIS A 126 -5.56 10.81 10.45
CA HIS A 126 -4.54 9.95 11.07
C HIS A 126 -3.49 9.49 10.05
N TRP A 127 -3.94 9.06 8.87
CA TRP A 127 -3.06 8.53 7.84
C TRP A 127 -2.33 9.60 7.03
N PHE A 128 -2.95 10.77 6.81
CA PHE A 128 -2.42 11.79 5.88
C PHE A 128 -2.08 13.12 6.52
N GLY A 129 -2.32 13.28 7.83
CA GLY A 129 -2.02 14.49 8.60
C GLY A 129 -2.98 15.65 8.37
N VAL A 130 -3.91 15.56 7.40
CA VAL A 130 -4.86 16.62 7.04
C VAL A 130 -6.30 16.10 6.97
N SER A 131 -7.27 16.98 7.18
CA SER A 131 -8.69 16.63 7.04
C SER A 131 -9.06 16.38 5.56
N PRO A 132 -10.15 15.64 5.29
CA PRO A 132 -10.65 15.40 3.94
C PRO A 132 -10.78 16.68 3.08
N SER A 133 -11.22 17.78 3.69
CA SER A 133 -11.42 19.08 3.04
C SER A 133 -10.13 19.78 2.58
N ASN A 134 -8.98 19.37 3.12
CA ASN A 134 -7.70 20.07 2.94
C ASN A 134 -6.66 19.22 2.19
N LEU A 135 -7.07 18.11 1.58
CA LEU A 135 -6.17 17.27 0.78
C LEU A 135 -5.76 18.03 -0.49
N THR A 136 -4.47 18.28 -0.64
CA THR A 136 -3.90 18.92 -1.84
C THR A 136 -3.67 17.89 -2.96
N PRO A 137 -3.63 18.30 -4.24
CA PRO A 137 -3.27 17.41 -5.35
C PRO A 137 -1.95 16.64 -5.14
N GLU A 138 -0.93 17.28 -4.56
CA GLU A 138 0.35 16.63 -4.25
C GLU A 138 0.24 15.57 -3.14
N GLN A 139 -0.69 15.75 -2.20
CA GLN A 139 -1.00 14.73 -1.21
C GLN A 139 -1.74 13.57 -1.88
N TYR A 140 -2.70 13.84 -2.77
CA TYR A 140 -3.32 12.81 -3.60
C TYR A 140 -2.31 12.03 -4.44
N ASP A 141 -1.36 12.71 -5.06
CA ASP A 141 -0.31 12.05 -5.84
C ASP A 141 0.56 11.20 -4.94
N ARG A 142 0.88 11.61 -3.70
CA ARG A 142 1.54 10.72 -2.73
C ARG A 142 0.69 9.54 -2.27
N LEU A 143 -0.65 9.65 -2.30
CA LEU A 143 -1.54 8.51 -2.03
C LEU A 143 -1.48 7.48 -3.15
N MET A 144 -1.34 7.96 -4.39
CA MET A 144 -1.36 7.20 -5.65
C MET A 144 0.04 6.77 -6.13
N ASP A 145 1.10 7.45 -5.67
CA ASP A 145 2.51 7.15 -5.89
C ASP A 145 2.89 5.97 -4.99
N SER A 146 2.23 4.87 -5.33
CA SER A 146 2.53 3.58 -4.82
C SER A 146 3.80 3.17 -5.56
N GLY A 147 4.94 3.13 -4.89
CA GLY A 147 6.02 2.21 -5.26
C GLY A 147 5.52 0.76 -5.12
N TYR A 148 4.40 0.44 -5.76
CA TYR A 148 3.58 -0.77 -5.84
C TYR A 148 3.12 -0.99 -7.28
N SER A 149 3.88 -0.51 -8.26
CA SER A 149 3.86 -0.91 -9.69
C SER A 149 4.99 -1.87 -10.00
#